data_AF-A0A1F3TRK3-F1
#
_entry.id   AF-A0A1F3TRK3-F1
#
_cell.length_a   1.000
_cell.length_b   1.000
_cell.length_c   1.000
_cell.angle_alpha   90.00
_cell.angle_beta   90.00
_cell.angle_gamma   90.00
#
_symmetry.space_group_name_H-M   'P 1'
#
loop_
_entity.id
_entity.type
_entity.pdbx_description
1 polymer ?
#
loop_
_entity_poly.entity_id
_entity_poly.type
_entity_poly.pdbx_seq_one_letter_code
_entity_poly.pdbx_strand_id
1 'polypeptide(L)'
;MNRYLRISFGISMVAVGWGFFHPTAISPSDHFSNSRNVAAASTEIHAVQKITSPQKPTPLAVKSVQAEERLETELKFQRFYEIQKKTFRTEEDERVIAEILKESQWIENAVAIFLSPQRMTAPQVHGGIDLLLEALKSDQKNLAEQVILSIIGDPQIEDESLNFEYRERMAGIKAELMYHASSIETETFKKFLPGPVSEKILNNVVEAQTQNIMESEIERQEYVTNGAR
;
A
#
# COMPACT_ATOMS: atom_id res chain seq x y z
N MET A 1 44.26 -12.72 8.38
CA MET A 1 43.05 -12.95 9.20
C MET A 1 41.91 -12.12 8.64
N ASN A 2 40.85 -12.82 8.25
CA ASN A 2 39.47 -12.45 7.91
C ASN A 2 39.18 -11.31 6.91
N ARG A 3 38.92 -11.73 5.66
CA ARG A 3 38.08 -11.02 4.69
C ARG A 3 36.63 -11.43 4.93
N TYR A 4 35.74 -10.46 5.14
CA TYR A 4 34.30 -10.71 5.23
C TYR A 4 33.74 -10.94 3.82
N LEU A 5 33.33 -12.18 3.56
CA LEU A 5 32.55 -12.57 2.40
C LEU A 5 31.10 -12.12 2.66
N ARG A 6 30.69 -10.99 2.09
CA ARG A 6 29.27 -10.60 2.05
C ARG A 6 28.60 -11.42 0.95
N ILE A 7 27.83 -12.42 1.36
CA ILE A 7 26.94 -13.17 0.48
C ILE A 7 25.73 -12.27 0.23
N SER A 8 25.67 -11.66 -0.95
CA SER A 8 24.47 -10.96 -1.44
C SER A 8 23.42 -12.01 -1.80
N PHE A 9 22.33 -12.08 -1.01
CA PHE A 9 21.12 -12.79 -1.44
C PHE A 9 20.40 -11.90 -2.45
N GLY A 10 20.66 -12.12 -3.73
CA GLY A 10 19.81 -11.64 -4.80
C GLY A 10 18.52 -12.45 -4.81
N ILE A 11 17.46 -11.92 -4.21
CA ILE A 11 16.11 -12.45 -4.41
C ILE A 11 15.68 -11.97 -5.79
N SER A 12 15.74 -12.88 -6.77
CA SER A 12 15.15 -12.70 -8.08
C SER A 12 13.64 -12.53 -7.91
N MET A 13 13.13 -11.32 -8.12
CA MET A 13 11.69 -11.07 -8.21
C MET A 13 11.14 -11.83 -9.43
N VAL A 14 10.45 -12.94 -9.19
CA VAL A 14 9.50 -13.46 -10.18
C VAL A 14 8.32 -12.50 -10.15
N ALA A 15 8.14 -11.76 -11.25
CA ALA A 15 7.01 -10.88 -11.46
C ALA A 15 5.72 -11.72 -11.42
N VAL A 16 5.02 -11.72 -10.28
CA VAL A 16 3.64 -12.23 -10.20
C VAL A 16 2.76 -11.14 -10.80
N GLY A 17 2.74 -11.11 -12.14
CA GLY A 17 1.84 -10.26 -12.90
C GLY A 17 0.39 -10.61 -12.55
N TRP A 18 -0.39 -9.58 -12.24
CA TRP A 18 -1.83 -9.61 -12.04
C TRP A 18 -2.56 -10.09 -13.30
N GLY A 19 -2.58 -11.40 -13.53
CA GLY A 19 -3.15 -12.02 -14.72
C GLY A 19 -4.44 -12.81 -14.51
N PHE A 20 -4.88 -13.08 -13.27
CA PHE A 20 -6.01 -13.99 -13.04
C PHE A 20 -6.80 -13.69 -11.76
N PHE A 21 -7.50 -12.57 -11.71
CA PHE A 21 -8.69 -12.44 -10.86
C PHE A 21 -9.81 -11.83 -11.70
N HIS A 22 -10.78 -12.65 -12.10
CA HIS A 22 -12.03 -12.20 -12.72
C HIS A 22 -13.20 -12.63 -11.83
N PRO A 23 -13.76 -11.72 -11.01
CA PRO A 23 -15.05 -11.95 -10.37
C PRO A 23 -16.18 -11.62 -11.33
N THR A 24 -17.14 -12.53 -11.44
CA THR A 24 -18.29 -12.49 -12.33
C THR A 24 -19.25 -11.34 -11.99
N ALA A 25 -19.55 -10.53 -13.01
CA ALA A 25 -20.36 -9.32 -12.90
C ALA A 25 -21.87 -9.61 -12.74
N ILE A 26 -22.53 -8.83 -11.87
CA ILE A 26 -23.98 -8.66 -11.85
C ILE A 26 -24.29 -7.16 -11.85
N SER A 27 -24.92 -6.70 -12.94
CA SER A 27 -25.59 -5.40 -13.14
C SER A 27 -27.00 -5.47 -12.51
N PRO A 28 -27.67 -4.38 -12.04
CA PRO A 28 -28.13 -3.31 -12.94
C PRO A 28 -28.36 -1.87 -12.39
N SER A 29 -28.20 -0.91 -13.31
CA SER A 29 -29.05 0.25 -13.67
C SER A 29 -29.49 1.33 -12.66
N ASP A 30 -29.04 2.56 -12.96
CA ASP A 30 -29.78 3.83 -13.16
C ASP A 30 -30.84 4.30 -12.14
N HIS A 31 -30.63 5.50 -11.57
CA HIS A 31 -31.50 6.66 -11.81
C HIS A 31 -30.89 8.00 -11.33
N PHE A 32 -31.25 9.04 -12.08
CA PHE A 32 -30.66 10.38 -12.29
C PHE A 32 -31.21 11.49 -11.37
N SER A 33 -30.43 12.59 -11.26
CA SER A 33 -30.83 14.02 -11.08
C SER A 33 -31.39 14.48 -9.71
N ASN A 34 -31.30 15.74 -9.25
CA ASN A 34 -30.83 17.00 -9.83
C ASN A 34 -30.56 18.03 -8.72
N SER A 35 -29.69 18.98 -9.03
CA SER A 35 -29.49 20.26 -8.35
C SER A 35 -30.64 21.28 -8.56
N ARG A 36 -30.82 22.23 -7.63
CA ARG A 36 -31.10 23.67 -7.85
C ARG A 36 -31.18 24.38 -6.47
N ASN A 37 -30.26 25.31 -6.20
CA ASN A 37 -30.42 26.78 -6.24
C ASN A 37 -31.57 27.31 -5.38
N VAL A 38 -31.33 28.28 -4.48
CA VAL A 38 -31.71 29.72 -4.62
C VAL A 38 -30.88 30.58 -3.64
N ALA A 39 -30.51 31.77 -4.13
CA ALA A 39 -29.83 32.88 -3.46
C ALA A 39 -30.68 33.64 -2.42
N ALA A 40 -30.04 34.44 -1.56
CA ALA A 40 -30.12 35.93 -1.56
C ALA A 40 -29.82 36.59 -0.20
N ALA A 41 -29.01 37.66 -0.29
CA ALA A 41 -29.04 38.93 0.46
C ALA A 41 -28.76 38.96 1.99
N SER A 42 -27.70 39.66 2.39
CA SER A 42 -27.81 41.07 2.82
C SER A 42 -26.45 41.66 3.23
N THR A 43 -26.26 42.90 2.76
CA THR A 43 -25.14 43.82 2.98
C THR A 43 -25.14 44.35 4.42
N GLU A 44 -23.96 44.49 5.05
CA GLU A 44 -23.61 45.70 5.82
C GLU A 44 -22.12 45.68 6.20
N ILE A 45 -21.45 46.81 5.88
CA ILE A 45 -20.05 47.10 6.19
C ILE A 45 -20.06 48.00 7.42
N HIS A 46 -19.31 47.63 8.46
CA HIS A 46 -18.77 48.58 9.45
C HIS A 46 -17.31 48.21 9.74
N ALA A 47 -16.44 49.21 9.60
CA ALA A 47 -15.02 49.13 9.87
C ALA A 47 -14.73 49.20 11.38
N VAL A 48 -13.64 48.55 11.82
CA VAL A 48 -12.56 49.07 12.70
C VAL A 48 -11.91 47.95 13.56
N GLN A 49 -10.57 47.91 13.46
CA GLN A 49 -9.56 47.38 14.39
C GLN A 49 -9.28 45.87 14.57
N LYS A 50 -8.19 45.49 13.89
CA LYS A 50 -7.11 44.56 14.26
C LYS A 50 -6.91 44.38 15.77
N ILE A 51 -7.15 43.16 16.25
CA ILE A 51 -6.39 42.53 17.35
C ILE A 51 -6.07 41.11 16.87
N THR A 52 -4.79 40.84 16.65
CA THR A 52 -4.23 39.52 16.36
C THR A 52 -4.41 38.60 17.56
N SER A 53 -5.45 37.76 17.51
CA SER A 53 -5.54 36.51 18.27
C SER A 53 -4.92 35.38 17.44
N PRO A 54 -4.27 34.36 18.03
CA PRO A 54 -3.79 33.21 17.28
C PRO A 54 -4.99 32.54 16.62
N GLN A 55 -5.10 32.69 15.30
CA GLN A 55 -6.17 32.09 14.52
C GLN A 55 -6.05 30.58 14.67
N LYS A 56 -7.01 29.98 15.37
CA LYS A 56 -7.34 28.56 15.21
C LYS A 56 -7.46 28.33 13.70
N PRO A 57 -6.64 27.45 13.09
CA PRO A 57 -6.55 27.37 11.65
C PRO A 57 -7.93 27.07 11.07
N THR A 58 -8.32 27.90 10.10
CA THR A 58 -9.59 27.82 9.38
C THR A 58 -9.73 26.41 8.78
N PRO A 59 -10.92 25.76 8.82
CA PRO A 59 -11.11 24.39 8.33
C PRO A 59 -10.63 24.13 6.88
N LEU A 60 -10.54 25.18 6.06
CA LEU A 60 -10.02 25.13 4.70
C LEU A 60 -8.50 24.95 4.64
N ALA A 61 -7.75 25.58 5.55
CA ALA A 61 -6.28 25.46 5.61
C ALA A 61 -5.84 24.09 6.15
N VAL A 62 -6.60 23.51 7.09
CA VAL A 62 -6.31 22.16 7.61
C VAL A 62 -6.56 21.08 6.55
N LYS A 63 -7.62 21.22 5.74
CA LYS A 63 -7.89 20.30 4.62
C LYS A 63 -6.88 20.41 3.49
N SER A 64 -6.35 21.60 3.20
CA SER A 64 -5.35 21.78 2.15
C SER A 64 -3.98 21.22 2.53
N VAL A 65 -3.57 21.32 3.80
CA VAL A 65 -2.30 20.76 4.30
C VAL A 65 -2.34 19.23 4.22
N GLN A 66 -3.43 18.59 4.62
CA GLN A 66 -3.58 17.13 4.52
C GLN A 66 -3.63 16.61 3.07
N ALA A 67 -4.18 17.41 2.15
CA ALA A 67 -4.20 17.05 0.73
C ALA A 67 -2.80 17.13 0.10
N GLU A 68 -2.01 18.13 0.49
CA GLU A 68 -0.63 18.29 0.03
C GLU A 68 0.28 17.18 0.57
N GLU A 69 0.21 16.91 1.88
CA GLU A 69 0.98 15.81 2.52
C GLU A 69 0.66 14.45 1.89
N ARG A 70 -0.62 14.21 1.57
CA ARG A 70 -1.04 13.01 0.84
C ARG A 70 -0.43 12.95 -0.55
N LEU A 71 -0.54 14.03 -1.33
CA LEU A 71 0.00 14.09 -2.68
C LEU A 71 1.52 13.87 -2.67
N GLU A 72 2.23 14.51 -1.74
CA GLU A 72 3.68 14.33 -1.59
C GLU A 72 4.02 12.87 -1.29
N THR A 73 3.32 12.24 -0.35
CA THR A 73 3.52 10.82 -0.02
C THR A 73 3.25 9.92 -1.24
N GLU A 74 2.16 10.15 -1.96
CA GLU A 74 1.82 9.41 -3.20
C GLU A 74 2.90 9.59 -4.28
N LEU A 75 3.53 10.77 -4.38
CA LEU A 75 4.68 11.00 -5.27
C LEU A 75 5.94 10.27 -4.80
N LYS A 76 6.18 10.16 -3.49
CA LYS A 76 7.27 9.33 -2.95
C LYS A 76 7.06 7.86 -3.29
N PHE A 77 5.83 7.34 -3.18
CA PHE A 77 5.49 5.98 -3.58
C PHE A 77 5.78 5.75 -5.07
N GLN A 78 5.30 6.65 -5.95
CA GLN A 78 5.63 6.58 -7.37
C GLN A 78 7.14 6.57 -7.61
N ARG A 79 7.88 7.46 -6.94
CA ARG A 79 9.34 7.54 -7.10
C ARG A 79 10.02 6.25 -6.66
N PHE A 80 9.57 5.67 -5.56
CA PHE A 80 10.07 4.40 -5.05
C PHE A 80 9.86 3.28 -6.07
N TYR A 81 8.65 3.17 -6.63
CA TYR A 81 8.32 2.22 -7.70
C TYR A 81 9.24 2.37 -8.92
N GLU A 82 9.46 3.60 -9.39
CA GLU A 82 10.33 3.87 -10.55
C GLU A 82 11.78 3.44 -10.32
N ILE A 83 12.26 3.45 -9.07
CA ILE A 83 13.58 2.96 -8.72
C ILE A 83 13.57 1.44 -8.59
N GLN A 84 12.56 0.87 -7.92
CA GLN A 84 12.44 -0.57 -7.68
C GLN A 84 12.37 -1.37 -8.98
N LYS A 85 11.74 -0.84 -10.03
CA LYS A 85 11.65 -1.50 -11.35
C LYS A 85 12.98 -1.62 -12.09
N LYS A 86 14.02 -0.87 -11.69
CA LYS A 86 15.31 -0.86 -12.39
C LYS A 86 16.07 -2.16 -12.10
N THR A 87 16.47 -2.86 -13.16
CA THR A 87 17.33 -4.05 -13.05
C THR A 87 18.70 -3.72 -12.46
N PHE A 88 19.25 -2.55 -12.78
CA PHE A 88 20.52 -2.05 -12.26
C PHE A 88 20.29 -0.70 -11.58
N ARG A 89 20.44 -0.68 -10.26
CA ARG A 89 20.35 0.56 -9.47
C ARG A 89 21.69 1.26 -9.44
N THR A 90 21.64 2.57 -9.53
CA THR A 90 22.82 3.43 -9.37
C THR A 90 23.06 3.76 -7.90
N GLU A 91 24.24 4.28 -7.55
CA GLU A 91 24.47 4.80 -6.18
C GLU A 91 23.50 5.92 -5.81
N GLU A 92 23.09 6.72 -6.80
CA GLU A 92 22.09 7.77 -6.59
C GLU A 92 20.72 7.19 -6.25
N ASP A 93 20.33 6.09 -6.90
CA ASP A 93 19.07 5.40 -6.60
C ASP A 93 19.04 4.87 -5.16
N GLU A 94 20.14 4.28 -4.71
CA GLU A 94 20.29 3.81 -3.32
C GLU A 94 20.25 4.96 -2.31
N ARG A 95 20.83 6.12 -2.64
CA ARG A 95 20.75 7.33 -1.80
C ARG A 95 19.31 7.82 -1.69
N VAL A 96 18.58 7.89 -2.80
CA VAL A 96 17.17 8.31 -2.79
C VAL A 96 16.31 7.36 -1.96
N ILE A 97 16.52 6.04 -2.08
CA ILE A 97 15.83 5.05 -1.25
C ILE A 97 16.12 5.31 0.24
N ALA A 98 17.40 5.49 0.60
CA ALA A 98 17.80 5.74 1.98
C ALA A 98 17.22 7.06 2.54
N GLU A 99 17.13 8.11 1.72
CA GLU A 99 16.51 9.37 2.11
C GLU A 99 15.01 9.22 2.36
N ILE A 100 14.29 8.54 1.46
CA ILE A 100 12.85 8.26 1.65
C ILE A 100 12.65 7.43 2.91
N LEU A 101 13.44 6.38 3.13
CA LEU A 101 13.37 5.51 4.30
C LEU A 101 13.86 6.16 5.60
N LYS A 102 14.42 7.37 5.57
CA LYS A 102 14.80 8.11 6.78
C LYS A 102 13.61 8.90 7.37
N GLU A 103 12.64 9.21 6.55
CA GLU A 103 11.51 10.06 6.91
C GLU A 103 10.28 9.20 7.26
N SER A 104 10.06 8.97 8.56
CA SER A 104 8.96 8.13 9.06
C SER A 104 7.58 8.55 8.60
N GLN A 105 7.37 9.84 8.31
CA GLN A 105 6.10 10.38 7.84
C GLN A 105 5.56 9.64 6.59
N TRP A 106 6.43 9.18 5.68
CA TRP A 106 5.99 8.47 4.48
C TRP A 106 5.42 7.09 4.77
N ILE A 107 5.94 6.44 5.83
CA ILE A 107 5.46 5.14 6.30
C ILE A 107 4.18 5.35 7.13
N GLU A 108 4.14 6.35 8.00
CA GLU A 108 2.96 6.68 8.81
C GLU A 108 1.73 7.02 7.95
N ASN A 109 1.92 7.84 6.91
CA ASN A 109 0.86 8.25 6.01
C ASN A 109 0.31 7.09 5.15
N ALA A 110 1.05 5.99 5.02
CA ALA A 110 0.64 4.85 4.22
C ALA A 110 -0.71 4.26 4.67
N VAL A 111 -1.01 4.25 5.97
CA VAL A 111 -2.31 3.78 6.48
C VAL A 111 -3.46 4.59 5.86
N ALA A 112 -3.44 5.92 6.00
CA ALA A 112 -4.51 6.77 5.50
C ALA A 112 -4.65 6.74 3.96
N ILE A 113 -3.54 6.48 3.26
CA ILE A 113 -3.51 6.38 1.81
C ILE A 113 -4.10 5.05 1.34
N PHE A 114 -3.64 3.93 1.91
CA PHE A 114 -4.10 2.59 1.55
C PHE A 114 -5.53 2.31 1.96
N LEU A 115 -6.04 2.94 3.04
CA LEU A 115 -7.47 2.91 3.41
C LEU A 115 -8.34 3.84 2.54
N SER A 116 -7.83 4.31 1.41
CA SER A 116 -8.57 5.09 0.41
C SER A 116 -7.95 4.91 -0.99
N PRO A 117 -7.94 3.68 -1.54
CA PRO A 117 -7.13 3.34 -2.72
C PRO A 117 -7.70 3.83 -4.06
N GLN A 118 -8.92 4.38 -4.09
CA GLN A 118 -9.58 4.83 -5.34
C GLN A 118 -8.79 5.91 -6.09
N ARG A 119 -7.96 6.67 -5.37
CA ARG A 119 -7.17 7.79 -5.92
C ARG A 119 -5.78 7.37 -6.38
N MET A 120 -5.37 6.14 -6.06
CA MET A 120 -4.03 5.64 -6.37
C MET A 120 -4.00 4.96 -7.73
N THR A 121 -2.93 5.24 -8.47
CA THR A 121 -2.53 4.48 -9.64
C THR A 121 -1.82 3.19 -9.22
N ALA A 122 -1.78 2.18 -10.09
CA ALA A 122 -1.10 0.91 -9.78
C ALA A 122 0.39 1.10 -9.38
N PRO A 123 1.18 1.96 -10.06
CA PRO A 123 2.54 2.29 -9.62
C PRO A 123 2.64 2.85 -8.19
N GLN A 124 1.70 3.70 -7.78
CA GLN A 124 1.68 4.24 -6.42
C GLN A 124 1.34 3.17 -5.39
N VAL A 125 0.44 2.23 -5.74
CA VAL A 125 0.12 1.09 -4.87
C VAL A 125 1.36 0.23 -4.66
N HIS A 126 1.98 -0.24 -5.75
CA HIS A 126 3.17 -1.09 -5.67
C HIS A 126 4.33 -0.37 -4.98
N GLY A 127 4.58 0.90 -5.32
CA GLY A 127 5.66 1.66 -4.69
C GLY A 127 5.47 1.91 -3.19
N GLY A 128 4.22 2.09 -2.74
CA GLY A 128 3.91 2.19 -1.32
C GLY A 128 4.08 0.87 -0.59
N ILE A 129 3.70 -0.24 -1.22
CA ILE A 129 3.91 -1.58 -0.67
C ILE A 129 5.41 -1.86 -0.58
N ASP A 130 6.14 -1.68 -1.68
CA ASP A 130 7.60 -1.83 -1.73
C ASP A 130 8.31 -0.98 -0.66
N LEU A 131 7.84 0.24 -0.41
CA LEU A 131 8.36 1.11 0.64
C LEU A 131 8.16 0.47 2.03
N LEU A 132 6.95 0.00 2.34
CA LEU A 132 6.67 -0.68 3.61
C LEU A 132 7.53 -1.93 3.78
N LEU A 133 7.72 -2.71 2.71
CA LEU A 133 8.54 -3.91 2.73
C LEU A 133 10.02 -3.62 2.90
N GLU A 134 10.52 -2.55 2.32
CA GLU A 134 11.91 -2.14 2.49
C GLU A 134 12.13 -1.56 3.90
N ALA A 135 11.15 -0.85 4.45
CA ALA A 135 11.19 -0.35 5.82
C ALA A 135 11.23 -1.47 6.87
N LEU A 136 10.70 -2.67 6.58
CA LEU A 136 10.87 -3.86 7.44
C LEU A 136 12.34 -4.29 7.59
N LYS A 137 13.21 -3.87 6.67
CA LYS A 137 14.66 -4.19 6.67
C LYS A 137 15.51 -3.05 7.22
N SER A 138 14.89 -1.91 7.56
CA SER A 138 15.60 -0.72 8.05
C SER A 138 15.43 -0.52 9.56
N ASP A 139 15.90 0.62 10.06
CA ASP A 139 15.67 1.10 11.43
C ASP A 139 14.19 1.41 11.71
N GLN A 140 13.35 1.50 10.67
CA GLN A 140 11.91 1.74 10.77
C GLN A 140 11.08 0.46 10.86
N LYS A 141 11.70 -0.71 11.03
CA LYS A 141 11.03 -2.02 11.05
C LYS A 141 9.75 -2.05 11.91
N ASN A 142 9.85 -1.62 13.16
CA ASN A 142 8.71 -1.68 14.10
C ASN A 142 7.54 -0.78 13.67
N LEU A 143 7.83 0.34 13.03
CA LEU A 143 6.80 1.24 12.49
C LEU A 143 6.13 0.61 11.28
N ALA A 144 6.92 0.05 10.36
CA ALA A 144 6.41 -0.65 9.18
C ALA A 144 5.51 -1.84 9.58
N GLU A 145 5.92 -2.65 10.56
CA GLU A 145 5.09 -3.75 11.09
C GLU A 145 3.74 -3.24 11.62
N GLN A 146 3.74 -2.16 12.40
CA GLN A 146 2.50 -1.57 12.93
C GLN A 146 1.59 -1.03 11.81
N VAL A 147 2.16 -0.37 10.81
CA VAL A 147 1.42 0.16 9.66
C VAL A 147 0.81 -0.97 8.84
N ILE A 148 1.58 -2.01 8.53
CA ILE A 148 1.11 -3.19 7.80
C ILE A 148 -0.02 -3.87 8.55
N LEU A 149 0.14 -4.09 9.86
CA LEU A 149 -0.90 -4.67 10.70
C LEU A 149 -2.16 -3.81 10.76
N SER A 150 -2.02 -2.49 10.78
CA SER A 150 -3.15 -1.56 10.77
C SER A 150 -3.94 -1.63 9.46
N ILE A 151 -3.26 -1.74 8.32
CA ILE A 151 -3.91 -1.89 7.00
C ILE A 151 -4.60 -3.24 6.90
N ILE A 152 -3.92 -4.32 7.32
CA ILE A 152 -4.49 -5.68 7.31
C ILE A 152 -5.72 -5.76 8.22
N GLY A 153 -5.67 -5.16 9.41
CA GLY A 153 -6.73 -5.22 10.41
C GLY A 153 -7.91 -4.29 10.18
N ASP A 154 -7.88 -3.45 9.15
CA ASP A 154 -9.00 -2.55 8.86
C ASP A 154 -10.25 -3.30 8.37
N PRO A 155 -11.45 -3.06 8.91
CA PRO A 155 -12.64 -3.85 8.60
C PRO A 155 -13.37 -3.47 7.31
N GLN A 156 -12.95 -2.43 6.56
CA GLN A 156 -13.73 -1.89 5.45
C GLN A 156 -14.07 -2.92 4.36
N ILE A 157 -13.17 -3.86 4.09
CA ILE A 157 -13.41 -4.89 3.05
C ILE A 157 -14.59 -5.83 3.38
N GLU A 158 -14.88 -5.98 4.67
CA GLU A 158 -16.01 -6.78 5.17
C GLU A 158 -17.35 -6.09 4.94
N ASP A 159 -17.35 -4.76 4.72
CA ASP A 159 -18.57 -3.98 4.46
C ASP A 159 -19.05 -4.18 3.01
N GLU A 160 -20.11 -4.96 2.84
CA GLU A 160 -20.73 -5.23 1.55
C GLU A 160 -21.42 -4.01 0.93
N SER A 161 -21.66 -2.94 1.69
CA SER A 161 -22.25 -1.71 1.18
C SER A 161 -21.25 -0.83 0.41
N LEU A 162 -19.94 -1.08 0.58
CA LEU A 162 -18.91 -0.38 -0.19
C LEU A 162 -18.90 -0.86 -1.64
N ASN A 163 -18.52 0.05 -2.54
CA ASN A 163 -18.36 -0.24 -3.96
C ASN A 163 -17.45 -1.47 -4.18
N PHE A 164 -17.85 -2.36 -5.06
CA PHE A 164 -17.07 -3.53 -5.45
C PHE A 164 -15.62 -3.21 -5.86
N GLU A 165 -15.39 -2.21 -6.72
CA GLU A 165 -14.04 -1.83 -7.17
C GLU A 165 -13.16 -1.37 -5.98
N TYR A 166 -13.78 -0.69 -5.01
CA TYR A 166 -13.10 -0.29 -3.79
C TYR A 166 -12.63 -1.51 -2.98
N ARG A 167 -13.56 -2.45 -2.75
CA ARG A 167 -13.30 -3.66 -2.00
C ARG A 167 -12.28 -4.55 -2.69
N GLU A 168 -12.32 -4.64 -4.02
CA GLU A 168 -11.35 -5.39 -4.84
C GLU A 168 -9.94 -4.80 -4.73
N ARG A 169 -9.78 -3.47 -4.85
CA ARG A 169 -8.46 -2.83 -4.65
C ARG A 169 -7.93 -3.03 -3.24
N MET A 170 -8.79 -2.89 -2.22
CA MET A 170 -8.44 -3.19 -0.83
C MET A 170 -8.02 -4.64 -0.65
N ALA A 171 -8.73 -5.58 -1.28
CA ALA A 171 -8.40 -7.01 -1.25
C ALA A 171 -7.00 -7.25 -1.81
N GLY A 172 -6.69 -6.60 -2.93
CA GLY A 172 -5.39 -6.62 -3.58
C GLY A 172 -4.25 -6.19 -2.66
N ILE A 173 -4.36 -4.98 -2.12
CA ILE A 173 -3.36 -4.41 -1.20
C ILE A 173 -3.16 -5.32 0.02
N LYS A 174 -4.27 -5.78 0.63
CA LYS A 174 -4.21 -6.69 1.78
C LYS A 174 -3.56 -8.02 1.42
N ALA A 175 -3.90 -8.61 0.28
CA ALA A 175 -3.34 -9.88 -0.16
C ALA A 175 -1.82 -9.79 -0.33
N GLU A 176 -1.34 -8.73 -0.97
CA GLU A 176 0.09 -8.50 -1.17
C GLU A 176 0.82 -8.28 0.17
N LEU A 177 0.28 -7.43 1.04
CA LEU A 177 0.83 -7.24 2.39
C LEU A 177 0.82 -8.53 3.21
N MET A 178 -0.25 -9.34 3.15
CA MET A 178 -0.33 -10.64 3.81
C MET A 178 0.67 -11.63 3.25
N TYR A 179 0.90 -11.63 1.94
CA TYR A 179 1.89 -12.49 1.29
C TYR A 179 3.30 -12.20 1.83
N HIS A 180 3.64 -10.93 2.02
CA HIS A 180 4.94 -10.59 2.59
C HIS A 180 4.99 -10.80 4.11
N ALA A 181 3.91 -10.48 4.82
CA ALA A 181 3.80 -10.68 6.25
C ALA A 181 3.87 -12.17 6.65
N SER A 182 3.29 -13.07 5.84
CA SER A 182 3.34 -14.52 6.09
C SER A 182 4.75 -15.09 6.08
N SER A 183 5.70 -14.43 5.38
CA SER A 183 7.13 -14.79 5.42
C SER A 183 7.82 -14.47 6.75
N ILE A 184 7.21 -13.62 7.58
CA ILE A 184 7.77 -13.16 8.86
C ILE A 184 7.22 -14.02 10.00
N GLU A 185 5.89 -14.22 10.10
CA GLU A 185 5.26 -15.08 11.11
C GLU A 185 3.72 -15.20 10.93
N THR A 186 3.23 -16.15 10.12
CA THR A 186 1.80 -16.33 9.77
C THR A 186 0.81 -16.35 10.94
N GLU A 187 1.14 -17.02 12.05
CA GLU A 187 0.22 -17.20 13.19
C GLU A 187 -0.02 -15.88 13.96
N THR A 188 0.91 -14.93 13.87
CA THR A 188 0.79 -13.63 14.53
C THR A 188 -0.24 -12.73 13.83
N PHE A 189 -0.51 -12.94 12.54
CA PHE A 189 -1.40 -12.09 11.73
C PHE A 189 -2.88 -12.47 11.81
N LYS A 190 -3.19 -13.76 12.01
CA LYS A 190 -4.58 -14.26 12.05
C LYS A 190 -5.46 -13.52 13.06
N LYS A 191 -4.91 -13.16 14.22
CA LYS A 191 -5.63 -12.44 15.28
C LYS A 191 -6.05 -11.02 14.92
N PHE A 192 -5.47 -10.44 13.86
CA PHE A 192 -5.77 -9.09 13.41
C PHE A 192 -6.79 -9.07 12.26
N LEU A 193 -7.16 -10.23 11.72
CA LEU A 193 -8.11 -10.27 10.61
C LEU A 193 -9.50 -9.80 11.09
N PRO A 194 -10.12 -8.84 10.41
CA PRO A 194 -11.38 -8.24 10.86
C PRO A 194 -12.60 -9.13 10.64
N GLY A 195 -12.50 -10.15 9.78
CA GLY A 195 -13.64 -10.99 9.45
C GLY A 195 -13.41 -12.02 8.33
N PRO A 196 -14.48 -12.69 7.88
CA PRO A 196 -14.41 -13.83 6.97
C PRO A 196 -13.82 -13.52 5.59
N VAL A 197 -13.99 -12.29 5.05
CA VAL A 197 -13.42 -11.93 3.75
C VAL A 197 -11.90 -11.85 3.86
N SER A 198 -11.39 -11.23 4.92
CA SER A 198 -9.95 -11.15 5.18
C SER A 198 -9.34 -12.52 5.49
N GLU A 199 -10.04 -13.40 6.20
CA GLU A 199 -9.63 -14.81 6.38
C GLU A 199 -9.53 -15.56 5.05
N LYS A 200 -10.52 -15.38 4.17
CA LYS A 200 -10.49 -15.98 2.84
C LYS A 200 -9.30 -15.49 2.02
N ILE A 201 -8.99 -14.20 2.08
CA ILE A 201 -7.81 -13.64 1.41
C ILE A 201 -6.52 -14.29 1.94
N LEU A 202 -6.37 -14.39 3.27
CA LEU A 202 -5.19 -15.04 3.86
C LEU A 202 -5.07 -16.51 3.41
N ASN A 203 -6.17 -17.26 3.41
CA ASN A 203 -6.16 -18.66 2.98
C ASN A 203 -5.71 -18.79 1.52
N ASN A 204 -6.22 -17.94 0.62
CA ASN A 204 -5.80 -17.92 -0.78
C ASN A 204 -4.31 -17.57 -0.92
N VAL A 205 -3.81 -16.61 -0.13
CA VAL A 205 -2.39 -16.24 -0.11
C VAL A 205 -1.52 -17.42 0.32
N VAL A 206 -1.89 -18.11 1.40
CA VAL A 206 -1.16 -19.29 1.91
C VAL A 206 -1.18 -20.44 0.90
N GLU A 207 -2.31 -20.68 0.25
CA GLU A 207 -2.45 -21.69 -0.79
C GLU A 207 -1.53 -21.39 -1.98
N ALA A 208 -1.56 -20.14 -2.48
CA ALA A 208 -0.70 -19.71 -3.58
C ALA A 208 0.80 -19.81 -3.22
N GLN A 209 1.18 -19.45 -1.98
CA GLN A 209 2.55 -19.63 -1.50
C GLN A 209 2.99 -21.09 -1.50
N THR A 210 2.12 -21.98 -1.03
CA THR A 210 2.38 -23.42 -0.99
C THR A 210 2.56 -23.97 -2.40
N GLN A 211 1.70 -23.58 -3.34
CA GLN A 211 1.81 -23.97 -4.75
C GLN A 211 3.13 -23.47 -5.37
N ASN A 212 3.48 -22.20 -5.18
CA ASN A 212 4.72 -21.63 -5.69
C ASN A 212 5.97 -22.35 -5.17
N ILE A 213 5.98 -22.74 -3.89
CA ILE A 213 7.08 -23.52 -3.30
C ILE A 213 7.16 -24.91 -3.92
N MET A 214 6.02 -25.59 -4.10
CA MET A 214 5.98 -26.91 -4.73
C MET A 214 6.47 -26.88 -6.18
N GLU A 215 6.00 -25.92 -6.98
CA GLU A 215 6.43 -25.76 -8.37
C GLU A 215 7.93 -25.48 -8.46
N SER A 216 8.45 -24.58 -7.61
CA SER A 216 9.89 -24.27 -7.56
C SER A 216 10.74 -25.50 -7.22
N GLU A 217 10.27 -26.38 -6.34
CA GLU A 217 10.99 -27.60 -5.97
C GLU A 217 10.96 -28.64 -7.10
N ILE A 218 9.84 -28.76 -7.84
CA ILE A 218 9.74 -29.60 -9.04
C ILE A 218 10.74 -29.13 -10.10
N GLU A 219 10.73 -27.83 -10.43
CA GLU A 219 11.66 -27.25 -11.41
C GLU A 219 13.12 -27.50 -11.03
N ARG A 220 13.47 -27.29 -9.76
CA ARG A 220 14.82 -27.55 -9.26
C ARG A 220 15.25 -29.02 -9.45
N GLN A 221 14.36 -29.96 -9.17
CA GLN A 221 14.65 -31.39 -9.36
C GLN A 221 14.82 -31.75 -10.83
N GLU A 222 14.01 -31.17 -11.73
CA GLU A 222 14.17 -31.32 -13.18
C GLU A 222 15.50 -30.77 -13.68
N TYR A 223 15.94 -29.60 -13.20
CA TYR A 223 17.26 -29.04 -13.54
C TYR A 223 18.42 -29.95 -13.08
N VAL A 224 18.35 -30.50 -11.87
CA VAL A 224 19.40 -31.40 -11.35
C VAL A 224 19.46 -32.71 -12.13
N THR A 225 18.31 -33.26 -12.53
CA THR A 225 18.23 -34.53 -13.26
C THR A 225 18.57 -34.39 -14.75
N ASN A 226 18.22 -33.27 -15.38
CA ASN A 226 18.48 -33.03 -16.81
C ASN A 226 19.79 -32.29 -17.10
N GLY A 227 20.31 -31.51 -16.15
CA GLY A 227 21.59 -30.79 -16.26
C GLY A 227 22.83 -31.66 -15.95
N ALA A 228 22.63 -32.91 -15.52
CA ALA A 228 23.69 -33.89 -15.27
C ALA A 228 24.05 -34.74 -16.51
N ARG A 229 23.73 -34.28 -17.72
CA ARG A 229 24.09 -34.92 -18.99
C ARG A 229 25.08 -34.09 -19.79
#